data_AF-A0A396ZR38-F1
#
_entry.id   AF-A0A396ZR38-F1
#
_cell.length_a   1.000
_cell.length_b   1.000
_cell.length_c   1.000
_cell.angle_alpha   90.00
_cell.angle_beta   90.00
_cell.angle_gamma   90.00
#
_symmetry.space_group_name_H-M   'P 1'
#
loop_
_entity.id
_entity.type
_entity.pdbx_description
1 polymer ?
#
loop_
_entity_poly.entity_id
_entity_poly.type
_entity_poly.pdbx_seq_one_letter_code
_entity_poly.pdbx_strand_id
1 'polypeptide(L)'
;MPPRCFFNQCPHPATNINGVYKCVNHRYRAKCNVEACPNQAYARNMCVRHGGKATCKVETCQSKCRVGDYCIRHGPTATRPRCSADSCDKLAHPATGKCSLHGGGHRFCKLEGCFSKGQHGDGLCSFHRHVQRAQTPAPEDTTDDSTDDDEDNAELMALLMNSEWALDSLCVPEITPPCNTSMVDLLDPMFLFSSAF
;
A
#
# COMPACT_ATOMS: atom_id res chain seq x y z
N MET A 1 -15.15 -8.85 32.03
CA MET A 1 -14.01 -8.78 31.09
C MET A 1 -14.56 -8.89 29.67
N PRO A 2 -14.29 -7.92 28.76
CA PRO A 2 -14.84 -7.98 27.41
C PRO A 2 -14.30 -9.21 26.67
N PRO A 3 -15.10 -9.80 25.75
CA PRO A 3 -14.65 -10.93 24.96
C PRO A 3 -13.42 -10.54 24.15
N ARG A 4 -12.48 -11.47 23.99
CA ARG A 4 -11.29 -11.25 23.14
C ARG A 4 -11.64 -11.49 21.68
N CYS A 5 -10.87 -10.87 20.80
CA CYS A 5 -11.05 -11.09 19.36
C CYS A 5 -10.87 -12.56 19.00
N PHE A 6 -11.78 -13.07 18.15
CA PHE A 6 -11.80 -14.45 17.68
C PHE A 6 -10.52 -14.89 16.94
N PHE A 7 -9.80 -13.94 16.32
CA PHE A 7 -8.58 -14.26 15.59
C PHE A 7 -7.44 -14.66 16.53
N ASN A 8 -6.64 -15.63 16.05
CA ASN A 8 -5.59 -16.31 16.80
C ASN A 8 -4.79 -15.37 17.72
N GLN A 9 -4.99 -15.56 19.04
CA GLN A 9 -4.28 -14.88 20.12
C GLN A 9 -4.28 -13.35 20.05
N CYS A 10 -5.29 -12.76 19.41
CA CYS A 10 -5.41 -11.30 19.39
C CYS A 10 -5.76 -10.79 20.80
N PRO A 11 -4.93 -9.93 21.42
CA PRO A 11 -5.16 -9.45 22.79
C PRO A 11 -6.22 -8.35 22.86
N HIS A 12 -6.68 -7.84 21.71
CA HIS A 12 -7.59 -6.71 21.65
C HIS A 12 -9.04 -7.09 22.02
N PRO A 13 -9.77 -6.18 22.68
CA PRO A 13 -11.18 -6.37 23.00
C PRO A 13 -11.99 -6.50 21.70
N ALA A 14 -12.96 -7.39 21.73
CA ALA A 14 -13.86 -7.64 20.61
C ALA A 14 -15.18 -6.90 20.75
N THR A 15 -15.68 -6.43 19.61
CA THR A 15 -17.08 -6.07 19.42
C THR A 15 -17.77 -7.15 18.60
N ASN A 16 -19.09 -7.28 18.75
CA ASN A 16 -19.86 -8.18 17.90
C ASN A 16 -20.04 -7.52 16.52
N ILE A 17 -19.44 -8.09 15.49
CA ILE A 17 -19.54 -7.63 14.11
C ILE A 17 -20.07 -8.80 13.29
N ASN A 18 -21.30 -8.67 12.78
CA ASN A 18 -21.99 -9.70 11.98
C ASN A 18 -22.05 -11.06 12.70
N GLY A 19 -22.35 -11.07 14.01
CA GLY A 19 -22.44 -12.29 14.81
C GLY A 19 -21.08 -12.91 15.18
N VAL A 20 -19.97 -12.21 14.95
CA VAL A 20 -18.61 -12.68 15.29
C VAL A 20 -17.88 -11.64 16.13
N TYR A 21 -17.23 -12.08 17.20
CA TYR A 21 -16.41 -11.22 18.08
C TYR A 21 -15.07 -10.85 17.42
N LYS A 22 -14.93 -9.60 16.96
CA LYS A 22 -13.72 -9.07 16.30
C LYS A 22 -13.28 -7.73 16.87
N CYS A 23 -11.99 -7.44 16.86
CA CYS A 23 -11.47 -6.11 17.21
C CYS A 23 -11.50 -5.17 15.98
N VAL A 24 -11.26 -3.88 16.21
CA VAL A 24 -11.23 -2.85 15.16
C VAL A 24 -10.23 -3.20 14.04
N ASN A 25 -9.04 -3.67 14.39
CA ASN A 25 -7.98 -4.07 13.44
C ASN A 25 -8.35 -5.29 12.58
N HIS A 26 -9.33 -6.08 13.04
CA HIS A 26 -9.77 -7.30 12.39
C HIS A 26 -11.21 -7.19 11.83
N ARG A 27 -11.83 -6.00 11.86
CA ARG A 27 -13.20 -5.77 11.39
C ARG A 27 -13.42 -6.25 9.95
N TYR A 28 -12.47 -5.95 9.07
CA TYR A 28 -12.52 -6.30 7.64
C TYR A 28 -11.94 -7.69 7.31
N ARG A 29 -11.46 -8.42 8.32
CA ARG A 29 -10.86 -9.74 8.10
C ARG A 29 -11.95 -10.82 8.19
N ALA A 30 -12.05 -11.65 7.16
CA ALA A 30 -12.97 -12.78 7.14
C ALA A 30 -12.44 -13.94 7.99
N LYS A 31 -13.32 -14.62 8.73
CA LYS A 31 -13.00 -15.85 9.46
C LYS A 31 -12.93 -17.03 8.49
N CYS A 32 -12.12 -18.03 8.81
CA CYS A 32 -12.19 -19.31 8.11
C CYS A 32 -13.57 -19.96 8.29
N ASN A 33 -14.09 -20.60 7.25
CA ASN A 33 -15.40 -21.26 7.24
C ASN A 33 -15.44 -22.56 8.04
N VAL A 34 -14.27 -23.13 8.36
CA VAL A 34 -14.16 -24.28 9.25
C VAL A 34 -14.52 -23.85 10.67
N GLU A 35 -15.39 -24.62 11.32
CA GLU A 35 -15.88 -24.32 12.67
C GLU A 35 -14.73 -24.17 13.66
N ALA A 36 -14.89 -23.22 14.58
CA ALA A 36 -13.91 -22.89 15.62
C ALA A 36 -12.48 -22.62 15.10
N CYS A 37 -12.29 -22.31 13.81
CA CYS A 37 -10.97 -21.97 13.28
C CYS A 37 -10.63 -20.49 13.50
N PRO A 38 -9.67 -20.14 14.37
CA PRO A 38 -9.31 -18.75 14.68
C PRO A 38 -8.45 -18.08 13.59
N ASN A 39 -8.24 -18.74 12.44
CA ASN A 39 -7.42 -18.20 11.36
C ASN A 39 -8.24 -17.30 10.43
N GLN A 40 -7.56 -16.31 9.87
CA GLN A 40 -8.09 -15.51 8.77
C GLN A 40 -8.25 -16.35 7.50
N ALA A 41 -9.38 -16.15 6.83
CA ALA A 41 -9.57 -16.67 5.49
C ALA A 41 -8.58 -16.02 4.53
N TYR A 42 -7.92 -16.84 3.72
CA TYR A 42 -6.98 -16.39 2.69
C TYR A 42 -7.69 -16.28 1.34
N ALA A 43 -8.39 -17.35 0.93
CA ALA A 43 -9.23 -17.38 -0.26
C ALA A 43 -10.34 -18.42 -0.09
N ARG A 44 -11.42 -18.31 -0.86
CA ARG A 44 -12.56 -19.27 -0.84
C ARG A 44 -13.15 -19.46 0.56
N ASN A 45 -13.16 -18.40 1.37
CA ASN A 45 -13.58 -18.42 2.78
C ASN A 45 -12.79 -19.38 3.68
N MET A 46 -11.61 -19.87 3.25
CA MET A 46 -10.80 -20.82 4.01
C MET A 46 -9.40 -20.25 4.29
N CYS A 47 -8.83 -20.60 5.43
CA CYS A 47 -7.45 -20.27 5.75
C CYS A 47 -6.47 -21.17 4.99
N VAL A 48 -5.18 -20.82 5.00
CA VAL A 48 -4.12 -21.59 4.31
C VAL A 48 -4.06 -23.06 4.77
N ARG A 49 -4.36 -23.34 6.05
CA ARG A 49 -4.38 -24.71 6.60
C ARG A 49 -5.59 -25.52 6.14
N HIS A 50 -6.72 -24.86 5.91
CA HIS A 50 -8.00 -25.48 5.56
C HIS A 50 -8.31 -25.39 4.06
N GLY A 51 -7.30 -25.28 3.20
CA GLY A 51 -7.52 -25.32 1.75
C GLY A 51 -7.75 -23.96 1.08
N GLY A 52 -7.56 -22.85 1.80
CA GLY A 52 -7.52 -21.52 1.17
C GLY A 52 -6.37 -21.36 0.17
N LYS A 53 -5.35 -22.22 0.25
CA LYS A 53 -4.19 -22.21 -0.63
C LYS A 53 -3.94 -23.61 -1.21
N ALA A 54 -3.69 -23.68 -2.51
CA ALA A 54 -3.42 -24.92 -3.21
C ALA A 54 -2.19 -25.66 -2.63
N THR A 55 -2.25 -26.99 -2.65
CA THR A 55 -1.14 -27.89 -2.37
C THR A 55 -0.36 -28.19 -3.65
N CYS A 56 0.94 -28.43 -3.49
CA CYS A 56 1.80 -28.78 -4.61
C CYS A 56 1.21 -29.98 -5.38
N LYS A 57 1.21 -29.90 -6.72
CA LYS A 57 0.67 -30.95 -7.61
C LYS A 57 1.49 -32.26 -7.61
N VAL A 58 2.64 -32.29 -6.96
CA VAL A 58 3.49 -33.49 -6.85
C VAL A 58 2.89 -34.42 -5.79
N GLU A 59 2.62 -35.67 -6.15
CA GLU A 59 1.82 -36.64 -5.38
C GLU A 59 2.28 -36.83 -3.93
N THR A 60 3.58 -36.73 -3.66
CA THR A 60 4.16 -36.91 -2.32
C THR A 60 4.39 -35.60 -1.56
N CYS A 61 3.97 -34.45 -2.10
CA CYS A 61 4.31 -33.14 -1.58
C CYS A 61 3.14 -32.43 -0.90
N GLN A 62 3.16 -32.36 0.44
CA GLN A 62 2.15 -31.61 1.21
C GLN A 62 2.43 -30.10 1.33
N SER A 63 3.51 -29.63 0.72
CA SER A 63 3.89 -28.21 0.71
C SER A 63 2.88 -27.37 -0.07
N LYS A 64 2.67 -26.13 0.35
CA LYS A 64 1.72 -25.21 -0.31
C LYS A 64 2.34 -24.56 -1.55
N CYS A 65 1.54 -24.32 -2.57
CA CYS A 65 2.00 -23.73 -3.83
C CYS A 65 2.58 -22.32 -3.61
N ARG A 66 3.63 -21.99 -4.34
CA ARG A 66 4.26 -20.66 -4.35
C ARG A 66 4.17 -20.04 -5.74
N VAL A 67 4.40 -20.83 -6.78
CA VAL A 67 4.39 -20.41 -8.18
C VAL A 67 3.56 -21.42 -8.96
N GLY A 68 2.48 -20.96 -9.60
CA GLY A 68 1.51 -21.84 -10.26
C GLY A 68 1.00 -22.94 -9.32
N ASP A 69 1.04 -24.19 -9.79
CA ASP A 69 0.55 -25.38 -9.07
C ASP A 69 1.61 -26.06 -8.19
N TYR A 70 2.76 -25.43 -7.98
CA TYR A 70 3.91 -26.07 -7.33
C TYR A 70 4.46 -25.28 -6.15
N CYS A 71 5.03 -25.99 -5.17
CA CYS A 71 5.76 -25.39 -4.06
C CYS A 71 7.11 -24.82 -4.49
N ILE A 72 7.85 -24.15 -3.60
CA ILE A 72 9.15 -23.56 -3.95
C ILE A 72 10.20 -24.60 -4.42
N ARG A 73 10.11 -25.85 -3.97
CA ARG A 73 11.04 -26.92 -4.35
C ARG A 73 10.70 -27.57 -5.70
N HIS A 74 9.42 -27.62 -6.05
CA HIS A 74 8.93 -28.32 -7.24
C HIS A 74 8.43 -27.36 -8.32
N GLY A 75 8.36 -26.07 -8.00
CA GLY A 75 8.00 -25.05 -8.97
C GLY A 75 9.09 -24.88 -9.99
N PRO A 76 8.75 -24.34 -11.17
CA PRO A 76 9.74 -24.03 -12.18
C PRO A 76 10.78 -23.13 -11.53
N THR A 77 12.01 -23.63 -11.43
CA THR A 77 13.16 -22.79 -11.16
C THR A 77 13.28 -21.88 -12.36
N ALA A 78 12.91 -20.61 -12.18
CA ALA A 78 13.12 -19.62 -13.23
C ALA A 78 14.61 -19.63 -13.56
N THR A 79 14.98 -20.24 -14.69
CA THR A 79 16.35 -20.28 -15.18
C THR A 79 16.74 -18.83 -15.42
N ARG A 80 17.56 -18.28 -14.52
CA ARG A 80 17.98 -16.88 -14.66
C ARG A 80 18.77 -16.78 -15.96
N PRO A 81 18.35 -15.92 -16.91
CA PRO A 81 19.06 -15.79 -18.17
C PRO A 81 20.49 -15.32 -17.92
N ARG A 82 21.40 -15.63 -18.85
CA ARG A 82 22.75 -15.05 -18.85
C ARG A 82 22.72 -13.64 -19.39
N CYS A 83 23.74 -12.85 -19.04
CA CYS A 83 23.89 -11.49 -19.54
C CYS A 83 23.98 -11.49 -21.07
N SER A 84 23.18 -10.67 -21.73
CA SER A 84 23.17 -10.51 -23.19
C SER A 84 24.39 -9.80 -23.78
N ALA A 85 25.47 -9.63 -23.00
CA ALA A 85 26.67 -8.93 -23.44
C ALA A 85 27.70 -9.97 -23.88
N ASP A 86 28.47 -9.67 -24.93
CA ASP A 86 29.46 -10.58 -25.49
C ASP A 86 30.43 -11.06 -24.42
N SER A 87 30.68 -12.37 -24.37
CA SER A 87 31.57 -13.04 -23.41
C SER A 87 31.23 -12.82 -21.91
N CYS A 88 29.97 -12.51 -21.55
CA CYS A 88 29.59 -12.32 -20.15
C CYS A 88 28.81 -13.51 -19.56
N ASP A 89 29.48 -14.33 -18.75
CA ASP A 89 28.86 -15.46 -18.04
C ASP A 89 28.03 -15.07 -16.81
N LYS A 90 27.94 -13.78 -16.47
CA LYS A 90 27.20 -13.33 -15.29
C LYS A 90 25.68 -13.51 -15.50
N LEU A 91 24.97 -13.80 -14.42
CA LEU A 91 23.51 -13.90 -14.44
C LEU A 91 22.88 -12.53 -14.73
N ALA A 92 21.95 -12.51 -15.66
CA ALA A 92 21.15 -11.33 -15.97
C ALA A 92 20.04 -11.09 -14.94
N HIS A 93 19.63 -9.83 -14.87
CA HIS A 93 18.34 -9.49 -14.29
C HIS A 93 17.23 -9.86 -15.27
N PRO A 94 16.16 -10.55 -14.82
CA PRO A 94 15.11 -11.05 -15.71
C PRO A 94 14.44 -9.96 -16.56
N ALA A 95 14.32 -8.74 -16.02
CA ALA A 95 13.66 -7.62 -16.70
C ALA A 95 14.51 -6.97 -17.80
N THR A 96 15.84 -6.99 -17.68
CA THR A 96 16.74 -6.22 -18.57
C THR A 96 17.61 -7.12 -19.45
N GLY A 97 17.71 -8.42 -19.14
CA GLY A 97 18.58 -9.34 -19.87
C GLY A 97 20.08 -9.10 -19.66
N LYS A 98 20.48 -8.17 -18.78
CA LYS A 98 21.87 -7.81 -18.51
C LYS A 98 22.23 -8.02 -17.04
N CYS A 99 23.50 -8.26 -16.73
CA CYS A 99 23.99 -8.36 -15.34
C CYS A 99 24.18 -6.96 -14.73
N SER A 100 24.36 -6.88 -13.40
CA SER A 100 24.59 -5.60 -12.69
C SER A 100 25.63 -4.70 -13.36
N LEU A 101 26.74 -5.26 -13.83
CA LEU A 101 27.83 -4.53 -14.51
C LEU A 101 27.46 -3.99 -15.90
N HIS A 102 26.50 -4.63 -16.58
CA HIS A 102 26.11 -4.30 -17.95
C HIS A 102 24.73 -3.63 -18.00
N GLY A 103 24.26 -3.05 -16.89
CA GLY A 103 22.98 -2.34 -16.82
C GLY A 103 21.80 -3.20 -16.34
N GLY A 104 22.08 -4.32 -15.69
CA GLY A 104 21.10 -5.18 -15.04
C GLY A 104 20.60 -4.68 -13.70
N GLY A 105 21.40 -3.87 -13.01
CA GLY A 105 21.10 -3.38 -11.67
C GLY A 105 20.30 -2.07 -11.68
N HIS A 106 20.00 -1.58 -10.48
CA HIS A 106 19.49 -0.23 -10.33
C HIS A 106 20.52 0.76 -10.85
N ARG A 107 20.12 1.62 -11.80
CA ARG A 107 20.92 2.80 -12.12
C ARG A 107 20.85 3.74 -10.92
N PHE A 108 21.93 4.45 -10.63
CA PHE A 108 21.88 5.56 -9.69
C PHE A 108 21.26 6.78 -10.37
N CYS A 109 20.77 7.71 -9.56
CA CYS A 109 20.26 8.98 -10.05
C CYS A 109 21.37 9.70 -10.83
N LYS A 110 21.02 10.28 -11.98
CA LYS A 110 21.95 11.03 -12.83
C LYS A 110 22.50 12.32 -12.19
N LEU A 111 21.87 12.80 -11.12
CA LEU A 111 22.29 14.02 -10.44
C LEU A 111 23.51 13.74 -9.56
N GLU A 112 24.53 14.57 -9.73
CA GLU A 112 25.79 14.52 -8.99
C GLU A 112 25.53 14.53 -7.47
N GLY A 113 26.23 13.65 -6.75
CA GLY A 113 26.07 13.47 -5.30
C GLY A 113 24.80 12.70 -4.87
N CYS A 114 23.95 12.24 -5.80
CA CYS A 114 22.76 11.48 -5.46
C CYS A 114 22.94 9.96 -5.63
N PHE A 115 23.14 9.25 -4.52
CA PHE A 115 23.23 7.79 -4.48
C PHE A 115 21.88 7.06 -4.45
N SER A 116 20.78 7.80 -4.65
CA SER A 116 19.45 7.20 -4.75
C SER A 116 19.30 6.42 -6.05
N LYS A 117 18.50 5.35 -6.02
CA LYS A 117 18.22 4.54 -7.22
C LYS A 117 17.37 5.34 -8.21
N GLY A 118 17.84 5.45 -9.45
CA GLY A 118 17.06 5.87 -10.60
C GLY A 118 16.02 4.81 -10.91
N GLN A 119 14.76 5.11 -10.60
CA GLN A 119 13.66 4.15 -10.71
C GLN A 119 13.04 4.15 -12.11
N HIS A 120 13.40 5.11 -12.96
CA HIS A 120 12.74 5.40 -14.23
C HIS A 120 13.75 5.46 -15.39
N GLY A 121 13.23 5.37 -16.63
CA GLY A 121 14.06 5.33 -17.84
C GLY A 121 14.89 6.59 -18.10
N ASP A 122 14.52 7.71 -17.48
CA ASP A 122 15.24 9.00 -17.49
C ASP A 122 16.49 9.01 -16.60
N GLY A 123 16.72 7.96 -15.81
CA GLY A 123 17.86 7.86 -14.91
C GLY A 123 17.77 8.75 -13.66
N LEU A 124 16.58 9.28 -13.33
CA LEU A 124 16.36 10.09 -12.13
C LEU A 124 15.69 9.27 -11.01
N CYS A 125 15.98 9.61 -9.75
CA CYS A 125 15.24 9.08 -8.61
C CYS A 125 13.85 9.70 -8.54
N SER A 126 12.93 9.10 -7.76
CA SER A 126 11.55 9.59 -7.63
C SER A 126 11.48 11.07 -7.24
N PHE A 127 12.33 11.48 -6.29
CA PHE A 127 12.43 12.86 -5.84
C PHE A 127 12.91 13.80 -6.96
N HIS A 128 14.06 13.54 -7.55
CA HIS A 128 14.61 14.41 -8.59
C HIS A 128 13.82 14.42 -9.88
N ARG A 129 13.13 13.33 -10.22
CA ARG A 129 12.18 13.31 -11.35
C ARG A 129 10.97 14.21 -11.09
N HIS A 130 10.47 14.25 -9.86
CA HIS A 130 9.39 15.17 -9.48
C HIS A 130 9.85 16.62 -9.59
N VAL A 131 11.05 16.92 -9.06
CA VAL A 131 11.67 18.26 -9.18
C VAL A 131 11.87 18.67 -10.64
N GLN A 132 12.43 17.78 -11.47
CA GLN A 132 12.66 18.05 -12.90
C GLN A 132 11.35 18.36 -13.66
N ARG A 133 10.27 17.62 -13.35
CA ARG A 133 8.94 17.84 -13.96
C ARG A 133 8.29 19.14 -13.50
N ALA A 134 8.51 19.53 -12.25
CA ALA A 134 8.02 20.81 -11.74
C ALA A 134 8.78 22.00 -12.34
N GLN A 135 10.01 21.79 -12.83
CA GLN A 135 10.85 22.82 -13.43
C GLN A 135 10.67 22.96 -14.95
N THR A 136 10.04 21.99 -15.63
CA THR A 136 9.67 22.16 -17.03
C THR A 136 8.41 23.03 -17.10
N PRO A 137 8.47 24.25 -17.65
CA PRO A 137 7.26 25.00 -17.96
C PRO A 137 6.40 24.17 -18.92
N ALA A 138 5.09 24.19 -18.70
CA ALA A 138 4.13 23.58 -19.63
C ALA A 138 4.41 24.11 -21.05
N PRO A 139 4.29 23.27 -22.11
CA PRO A 139 4.34 23.80 -23.46
C PRO A 139 3.29 24.90 -23.57
N GLU A 140 3.74 26.10 -23.94
CA GLU A 140 2.89 27.25 -24.22
C GLU A 140 2.02 26.92 -25.43
N ASP A 141 0.76 26.62 -25.16
CA ASP A 141 -0.26 26.37 -26.16
C ASP A 141 -0.59 27.71 -26.82
N THR A 142 0.05 27.97 -27.96
CA THR A 142 -0.26 29.13 -28.81
C THR A 142 -1.27 28.69 -29.85
N THR A 143 -2.52 28.54 -29.42
CA THR A 143 -3.66 28.69 -30.32
C THR A 143 -4.62 29.68 -29.69
N ASP A 144 -4.35 30.94 -30.00
CA ASP A 144 -5.35 31.99 -30.13
C ASP A 144 -6.36 31.53 -31.19
N ASP A 145 -7.56 31.16 -30.75
CA ASP A 145 -8.76 31.21 -31.57
C ASP A 145 -9.91 31.59 -30.64
N SER A 146 -10.13 32.90 -30.55
CA SER A 146 -11.35 33.47 -29.98
C SER A 146 -12.47 33.36 -31.00
N THR A 147 -13.48 32.54 -30.69
CA THR A 147 -14.85 32.76 -31.20
C THR A 147 -15.83 32.62 -30.05
N ASP A 148 -16.57 33.70 -29.87
CA ASP A 148 -17.61 33.97 -28.89
C ASP A 148 -18.74 32.92 -28.90
N ASP A 149 -19.25 32.56 -27.72
CA ASP A 149 -20.63 32.13 -27.46
C ASP A 149 -20.88 32.12 -25.93
N ASP A 150 -21.19 33.30 -25.38
CA ASP A 150 -21.25 33.63 -23.94
C ASP A 150 -22.67 33.50 -23.32
N GLU A 151 -23.58 32.70 -23.87
CA GLU A 151 -25.00 32.74 -23.41
C GLU A 151 -25.48 31.59 -22.49
N ASP A 152 -24.75 30.49 -22.35
CA ASP A 152 -25.30 29.30 -21.63
C ASP A 152 -24.90 29.17 -20.14
N ASN A 153 -23.98 30.00 -19.63
CA ASN A 153 -23.43 29.80 -18.28
C ASN A 153 -24.29 30.38 -17.14
N ALA A 154 -25.24 31.26 -17.45
CA ALA A 154 -26.14 31.83 -16.44
C ALA A 154 -27.27 30.86 -16.03
N GLU A 155 -27.74 30.03 -16.97
CA GLU A 155 -28.85 29.11 -16.73
C GLU A 155 -28.40 27.89 -15.89
N LEU A 156 -27.16 27.42 -16.10
CA LEU A 156 -26.59 26.30 -15.36
C LEU A 156 -26.32 26.64 -13.88
N MET A 157 -25.97 27.90 -13.58
CA MET A 157 -25.76 28.38 -12.20
C MET A 157 -27.09 28.61 -11.46
N ALA A 158 -28.18 28.93 -12.18
CA ALA A 158 -29.51 29.04 -11.58
C ALA A 158 -30.11 27.67 -11.21
N LEU A 159 -29.83 26.62 -11.97
CA LEU A 159 -30.27 25.25 -11.67
C LEU A 159 -29.56 24.64 -10.45
N LEU A 160 -28.30 25.00 -10.21
CA LEU A 160 -27.52 24.51 -9.06
C LEU A 160 -27.92 25.17 -7.73
N MET A 161 -28.48 26.38 -7.77
CA MET A 161 -28.88 27.10 -6.56
C MET A 161 -30.32 26.80 -6.12
N ASN A 162 -31.10 26.08 -6.93
CA ASN A 162 -32.51 25.75 -6.63
C ASN A 162 -32.74 24.26 -6.29
N SER A 163 -31.67 23.48 -6.09
CA SER A 163 -31.80 22.09 -5.68
C SER A 163 -31.82 21.97 -4.15
N GLU A 164 -32.94 21.50 -3.63
CA GLU A 164 -33.39 21.42 -2.22
C GLU A 164 -32.62 20.40 -1.34
N TRP A 165 -31.30 20.28 -1.50
CA TRP A 165 -30.45 19.32 -0.76
C TRP A 165 -29.29 19.98 -0.02
N ALA A 166 -29.43 21.25 0.37
CA ALA A 166 -28.36 22.04 0.99
C ALA A 166 -28.70 22.58 2.39
N LEU A 167 -29.48 21.84 3.21
CA LEU A 167 -29.80 22.29 4.56
C LEU A 167 -29.84 21.20 5.65
N ASP A 168 -29.12 20.08 5.51
CA ASP A 168 -29.07 19.08 6.60
C ASP A 168 -27.73 18.34 6.76
N SER A 169 -26.60 19.04 6.62
CA SER A 169 -25.32 18.43 6.99
C SER A 169 -24.22 19.38 7.50
N LEU A 170 -24.60 20.51 8.10
CA LEU A 170 -23.66 21.33 8.89
C LEU A 170 -23.52 20.76 10.31
N CYS A 171 -22.80 19.66 10.43
CA CYS A 171 -22.07 19.33 11.66
C CYS A 171 -20.84 18.48 11.32
N VAL A 172 -19.77 19.15 10.90
CA VAL A 172 -18.43 18.55 10.84
C VAL A 172 -17.70 18.97 12.12
N PRO A 173 -17.29 18.05 13.02
CA PRO A 173 -16.46 18.42 14.16
C PRO A 173 -15.06 18.83 13.67
N GLU A 174 -14.60 19.99 14.14
CA GLU A 174 -13.26 20.52 13.87
C GLU A 174 -12.18 19.56 14.37
N ILE A 175 -11.34 19.08 13.46
CA ILE A 175 -10.08 18.41 13.79
C ILE A 175 -8.97 19.41 13.46
N THR A 176 -8.50 20.12 14.48
CA THR A 176 -7.24 20.85 14.40
C THR A 176 -6.07 19.86 14.56
N PRO A 177 -5.04 19.91 13.70
CA PRO A 177 -3.85 19.09 13.88
C PRO A 177 -2.84 19.81 14.80
N PRO A 178 -2.30 19.18 15.86
CA PRO A 178 -1.12 19.74 16.49
C PRO A 178 0.10 19.45 15.61
N CYS A 179 0.54 20.48 14.89
CA CYS A 179 1.91 20.58 14.39
C CYS A 179 2.82 20.90 15.58
N ASN A 180 3.99 20.24 15.60
CA ASN A 180 5.16 20.60 16.40
C ASN A 180 5.02 20.46 17.93
N THR A 181 5.63 19.40 18.47
CA THR A 181 6.41 19.57 19.71
C THR A 181 7.68 18.72 19.61
N SER A 182 8.81 19.40 19.50
CA SER A 182 10.16 18.84 19.52
C SER A 182 10.52 18.27 20.89
N MET A 183 11.33 17.20 20.89
CA MET A 183 12.11 16.74 22.05
C MET A 183 12.92 17.89 22.65
N VAL A 184 12.57 18.34 23.85
CA VAL A 184 13.40 18.42 25.07
C VAL A 184 12.54 19.04 26.16
N ASP A 185 12.32 18.32 27.25
CA ASP A 185 12.29 18.85 28.62
C ASP A 185 12.14 17.64 29.57
N LEU A 186 13.30 17.13 29.91
CA LEU A 186 13.56 16.29 31.08
C LEU A 186 13.59 17.18 32.32
N LEU A 187 13.31 16.56 33.49
CA LEU A 187 13.53 17.03 34.87
C LEU A 187 12.36 17.87 35.41
N ASP A 188 11.74 17.59 36.57
CA ASP A 188 12.14 16.77 37.71
C ASP A 188 10.91 16.54 38.65
N PRO A 189 11.04 16.06 39.90
CA PRO A 189 10.20 15.02 40.45
C PRO A 189 9.15 15.59 41.44
N MET A 190 8.33 14.72 42.03
CA MET A 190 8.03 14.72 43.47
C MET A 190 6.80 13.84 43.71
N PHE A 191 7.08 12.60 44.08
CA PHE A 191 6.27 11.84 45.01
C PHE A 191 5.99 12.70 46.25
N LEU A 192 4.75 13.11 46.47
CA LEU A 192 4.26 13.42 47.81
C LEU A 192 2.89 12.78 48.03
N PHE A 193 2.92 11.94 49.06
CA PHE A 193 1.83 11.30 49.79
C PHE A 193 0.52 12.09 49.81
N SER A 194 -0.60 11.38 49.60
CA SER A 194 -1.73 11.51 50.50
C SER A 194 -2.60 10.26 50.45
N SER A 195 -2.43 9.39 51.46
CA SER A 195 -3.38 8.35 51.84
C SER A 195 -4.45 8.99 52.71
N ALA A 196 -5.71 8.87 52.30
CA ALA A 196 -6.88 9.03 53.17
C ALA A 196 -7.94 8.00 52.75
N PHE A 197 -8.36 7.23 53.77
CA PHE A 197 -9.34 6.14 53.82
C PHE A 197 -8.87 4.74 53.41
#